data_AF-A0AAE7CQQ0-F1
#
_entry.id   AF-A0AAE7CQQ0-F1
#
_cell.length_a   1.000
_cell.length_b   1.000
_cell.length_c   1.000
_cell.angle_alpha   90.00
_cell.angle_beta   90.00
_cell.angle_gamma   90.00
#
_symmetry.space_group_name_H-M   'P 1'
#
loop_
_entity.id
_entity.type
_entity.pdbx_description
1 polymer ?
#
loop_
_entity_poly.entity_id
_entity_poly.type
_entity_poly.pdbx_seq_one_letter_code
_entity_poly.pdbx_strand_id
1 'polypeptide(L)'
;MKKKDFILSEYIELVEGCYSITKNKDYIFNPKAFYPREFFGIYLIHRFKEAIDMAKDNGVSVKVYSYCNVVDMDLNIYNKVNISYIVKKNNSKQLLDDIDKVLLVTGHWNKNILEGIDNIINTPYPPEVVTNRIINLQRENKSKDITIYIEGMGPSGVDSILNICQHGKFVYNKGIPIDYLPNWSKYNVNKINIIAISRSGIFPGVRTEKVSYEPYYLSEKKLFNSFVDGYLPLESIINLIDLELKYQSQGQLTVDDFVNASDVTAKDKLMFDLKEYENSKLLYTIILHIRRFKFYRYLSPKDKKKYDQCWNRHFIRVAVPIPRINAIKLSILFDKGILKALKSDKMHDTGFYLNQMPSMVMIFYIVNILI
;
A
#
# COMPACT_ATOMS: atom_id res chain seq x y z
N MET A 1 14.41 -1.18 -20.97
CA MET A 1 13.38 -1.70 -20.03
C MET A 1 12.48 -2.63 -20.84
N LYS A 2 12.53 -3.96 -20.63
CA LYS A 2 11.64 -4.89 -21.37
C LYS A 2 10.17 -4.50 -21.11
N LYS A 3 9.34 -4.41 -22.15
CA LYS A 3 7.89 -4.16 -22.02
C LYS A 3 7.27 -5.29 -21.17
N LYS A 4 6.24 -4.98 -20.36
CA LYS A 4 5.51 -5.94 -19.49
C LYS A 4 5.07 -7.23 -20.22
N ASP A 5 4.98 -7.17 -21.54
CA ASP A 5 4.62 -8.27 -22.44
C ASP A 5 5.57 -9.48 -22.29
N PHE A 6 6.81 -9.29 -21.82
CA PHE A 6 7.74 -10.42 -21.59
C PHE A 6 7.22 -11.43 -20.56
N ILE A 7 6.41 -10.98 -19.59
CA ILE A 7 5.85 -11.88 -18.58
C ILE A 7 4.89 -12.89 -19.24
N LEU A 8 4.20 -12.46 -20.30
CA LEU A 8 3.22 -13.27 -21.02
C LEU A 8 3.87 -14.29 -21.95
N SER A 9 5.04 -13.96 -22.50
CA SER A 9 5.78 -14.84 -23.42
C SER A 9 6.77 -15.77 -22.71
N GLU A 10 7.39 -15.32 -21.62
CA GLU A 10 8.45 -16.08 -20.92
C GLU A 10 7.92 -16.90 -19.73
N TYR A 11 6.68 -16.66 -19.25
CA TYR A 11 6.10 -17.37 -18.10
C TYR A 11 4.66 -17.83 -18.39
N ILE A 12 4.48 -18.72 -19.37
CA ILE A 12 3.15 -19.23 -19.74
C ILE A 12 2.45 -19.97 -18.57
N GLU A 13 3.22 -20.54 -17.65
CA GLU A 13 2.72 -21.15 -16.41
C GLU A 13 2.02 -20.14 -15.48
N LEU A 14 2.43 -18.86 -15.52
CA LEU A 14 1.74 -17.78 -14.79
C LEU A 14 0.38 -17.46 -15.41
N VAL A 15 0.28 -17.57 -16.74
CA VAL A 15 -0.97 -17.41 -17.50
C VAL A 15 -1.92 -18.57 -17.19
N GLU A 16 -1.41 -19.80 -17.12
CA GLU A 16 -2.16 -20.98 -16.71
C GLU A 16 -2.59 -20.96 -15.23
N GLY A 17 -1.73 -20.46 -14.33
CA GLY A 17 -2.07 -20.17 -12.95
C GLY A 17 -3.18 -19.11 -12.82
N CYS A 18 -3.20 -18.11 -13.69
CA CYS A 18 -4.32 -17.17 -13.78
C CYS A 18 -5.62 -17.84 -14.24
N TYR A 19 -5.58 -18.80 -15.17
CA TYR A 19 -6.78 -19.52 -15.61
C TYR A 19 -7.40 -20.39 -14.51
N SER A 20 -6.57 -21.00 -13.65
CA SER A 20 -7.08 -21.79 -12.51
C SER A 20 -7.77 -20.91 -11.46
N ILE A 21 -7.29 -19.68 -11.26
CA ILE A 21 -7.86 -18.70 -10.31
C ILE A 21 -9.08 -17.98 -10.89
N THR A 22 -9.03 -17.55 -12.16
CA THR A 22 -10.08 -16.72 -12.78
C THR A 22 -11.19 -17.52 -13.45
N LYS A 23 -10.98 -18.82 -13.68
CA LYS A 23 -11.89 -19.72 -14.42
C LYS A 23 -12.32 -19.20 -15.80
N ASN A 24 -11.54 -18.32 -16.42
CA ASN A 24 -11.87 -17.72 -17.72
C ASN A 24 -10.71 -17.89 -18.70
N LYS A 25 -10.85 -18.86 -19.62
CA LYS A 25 -9.82 -19.18 -20.64
C LYS A 25 -9.63 -18.08 -21.69
N ASP A 26 -10.58 -17.15 -21.82
CA ASP A 26 -10.53 -16.03 -22.77
C ASP A 26 -9.96 -14.74 -22.14
N TYR A 27 -9.27 -14.84 -21.00
CA TYR A 27 -8.71 -13.68 -20.31
C TYR A 27 -7.59 -13.03 -21.15
N ILE A 28 -7.90 -11.89 -21.77
CA ILE A 28 -6.93 -11.05 -22.47
C ILE A 28 -6.11 -10.30 -21.42
N PHE A 29 -4.83 -10.62 -21.34
CA PHE A 29 -3.88 -9.93 -20.46
C PHE A 29 -3.77 -8.46 -20.86
N ASN A 30 -4.26 -7.59 -19.98
CA ASN A 30 -4.16 -6.15 -20.17
C ASN A 30 -2.89 -5.64 -19.46
N PRO A 31 -1.89 -5.08 -20.16
CA PRO A 31 -0.66 -4.56 -19.54
C PRO A 31 -0.91 -3.42 -18.53
N LYS A 32 -2.11 -2.81 -18.59
CA LYS A 32 -2.60 -1.80 -17.66
C LYS A 32 -3.35 -2.38 -16.44
N ALA A 33 -3.62 -3.69 -16.40
CA ALA A 33 -4.31 -4.34 -15.29
C ALA A 33 -3.45 -4.45 -14.02
N PHE A 34 -4.15 -4.54 -12.89
CA PHE A 34 -3.59 -5.04 -11.64
C PHE A 34 -3.80 -6.55 -11.61
N TYR A 35 -2.70 -7.29 -11.58
CA TYR A 35 -2.76 -8.73 -11.41
C TYR A 35 -3.01 -9.09 -9.94
N PRO A 36 -3.68 -10.22 -9.66
CA PRO A 36 -3.83 -10.73 -8.30
C PRO A 36 -2.48 -10.86 -7.59
N ARG A 37 -2.48 -10.75 -6.27
CA ARG A 37 -1.23 -10.79 -5.48
C ARG A 37 -0.52 -12.14 -5.60
N GLU A 38 -1.29 -13.20 -5.77
CA GLU A 38 -0.84 -14.57 -6.02
C GLU A 38 0.07 -14.64 -7.24
N PHE A 39 -0.29 -13.92 -8.32
CA PHE A 39 0.53 -13.81 -9.52
C PHE A 39 1.88 -13.18 -9.23
N PHE A 40 1.89 -12.10 -8.44
CA PHE A 40 3.13 -11.45 -8.03
C PHE A 40 3.99 -12.35 -7.14
N GLY A 41 3.37 -13.16 -6.28
CA GLY A 41 4.05 -14.17 -5.47
C GLY A 41 4.79 -15.19 -6.34
N ILE A 42 4.13 -15.75 -7.35
CA ILE A 42 4.75 -16.71 -8.28
C ILE A 42 5.87 -16.03 -9.08
N TYR A 43 5.64 -14.83 -9.61
CA TYR A 43 6.67 -14.05 -10.30
C TYR A 43 7.93 -13.84 -9.43
N LEU A 44 7.77 -13.45 -8.16
CA LEU A 44 8.90 -13.26 -7.25
C LEU A 44 9.67 -14.56 -6.98
N ILE A 45 8.96 -15.70 -6.87
CA ILE A 45 9.60 -17.02 -6.72
C ILE A 45 10.47 -17.34 -7.94
N HIS A 46 9.96 -17.10 -9.16
CA HIS A 46 10.74 -17.31 -10.38
C HIS A 46 11.97 -16.40 -10.43
N ARG A 47 11.80 -15.10 -10.20
CA ARG A 47 12.91 -14.14 -10.18
C ARG A 47 13.98 -14.47 -9.14
N PHE A 48 13.58 -15.02 -7.99
CA PHE A 48 14.51 -15.50 -6.97
C PHE A 48 15.32 -16.71 -7.45
N LYS A 49 14.67 -17.70 -8.07
CA LYS A 49 15.34 -18.88 -8.64
C LYS A 49 16.31 -18.49 -9.75
N GLU A 50 15.87 -17.65 -10.70
CA GLU A 50 16.72 -17.14 -11.78
C GLU A 50 17.98 -16.42 -11.26
N ALA A 51 17.84 -15.64 -10.17
CA ALA A 51 18.98 -14.98 -9.56
C ALA A 51 19.97 -15.97 -8.93
N ILE A 52 19.49 -17.06 -8.35
CA ILE A 52 20.34 -18.14 -7.81
C ILE A 52 21.07 -18.86 -8.94
N ASP A 53 20.36 -19.21 -10.01
CA ASP A 53 20.92 -19.94 -11.14
C ASP A 53 21.98 -19.09 -11.84
N MET A 54 21.69 -17.81 -12.09
CA MET A 54 22.66 -16.86 -12.62
C MET A 54 23.92 -16.74 -11.75
N ALA A 55 23.79 -16.71 -10.43
CA ALA A 55 24.94 -16.66 -9.54
C ALA A 55 25.79 -17.93 -9.66
N LYS A 56 25.15 -19.11 -9.67
CA LYS A 56 25.84 -20.41 -9.81
C LYS A 56 26.54 -20.54 -11.17
N ASP A 57 25.90 -20.12 -12.25
CA ASP A 57 26.46 -20.14 -13.60
C ASP A 57 27.71 -19.25 -13.72
N ASN A 58 27.81 -18.22 -12.87
CA ASN A 58 28.98 -17.35 -12.74
C ASN A 58 29.98 -17.83 -11.68
N GLY A 59 29.90 -19.10 -11.25
CA GLY A 59 30.83 -19.71 -10.29
C GLY A 59 30.64 -19.27 -8.84
N VAL A 60 29.54 -18.59 -8.50
CA VAL A 60 29.24 -18.19 -7.13
C VAL A 60 28.53 -19.33 -6.39
N SER A 61 29.12 -19.78 -5.28
CA SER A 61 28.46 -20.74 -4.39
C SER A 61 27.33 -20.05 -3.62
N VAL A 62 26.10 -20.55 -3.80
CA VAL A 62 24.91 -20.01 -3.16
C VAL A 62 24.26 -21.06 -2.29
N LYS A 63 24.04 -20.73 -1.01
CA LYS A 63 23.28 -21.56 -0.07
C LYS A 63 22.06 -20.79 0.44
N VAL A 64 20.89 -21.42 0.33
CA VAL A 64 19.61 -20.82 0.74
C VAL A 64 19.13 -21.49 2.01
N TYR A 65 18.86 -20.68 3.03
CA TYR A 65 18.32 -21.12 4.32
C TYR A 65 16.83 -20.76 4.42
N SER A 66 15.96 -21.60 3.85
CA SER A 66 14.50 -21.42 3.95
C SER A 66 13.97 -21.79 5.33
N TYR A 67 12.80 -21.24 5.71
CA TYR A 67 12.16 -21.50 7.00
C TYR A 67 13.05 -21.20 8.22
N CYS A 68 13.98 -20.25 8.06
CA CYS A 68 14.90 -19.81 9.11
C CYS A 68 14.58 -18.36 9.48
N ASN A 69 14.55 -18.06 10.77
CA ASN A 69 14.40 -16.71 11.30
C ASN A 69 15.72 -16.26 11.92
N VAL A 70 16.40 -15.28 11.33
CA VAL A 70 17.54 -14.61 12.00
C VAL A 70 17.00 -13.91 13.24
N VAL A 71 17.63 -14.17 14.39
CA VAL A 71 17.21 -13.61 15.69
C VAL A 71 18.20 -12.61 16.24
N ASP A 72 19.48 -12.75 15.89
CA ASP A 72 20.53 -11.86 16.38
C ASP A 72 21.75 -11.88 15.46
N MET A 73 22.55 -10.82 15.51
CA MET A 73 23.84 -10.72 14.83
C MET A 73 24.84 -9.95 15.70
N ASP A 74 26.04 -10.47 15.83
CA ASP A 74 27.13 -9.88 16.59
C ASP A 74 28.45 -9.92 15.81
N LEU A 75 29.41 -9.09 16.22
CA LEU A 75 30.77 -9.14 15.69
C LEU A 75 31.62 -10.03 16.58
N ASN A 76 32.35 -10.95 15.96
CA ASN A 76 33.36 -11.73 16.65
C ASN A 76 34.66 -10.94 16.85
N ILE A 77 35.62 -11.54 17.55
CA ILE A 77 36.92 -10.92 17.88
C ILE A 77 37.76 -10.53 16.65
N TYR A 78 37.43 -11.05 15.47
CA TYR A 78 38.10 -10.76 14.21
C TYR A 78 37.32 -9.74 13.35
N ASN A 79 36.34 -9.04 13.92
CA ASN A 79 35.43 -8.13 13.22
C ASN A 79 34.63 -8.79 12.09
N LYS A 80 34.39 -10.10 12.18
CA LYS A 80 33.47 -10.82 11.29
C LYS A 80 32.11 -10.97 11.94
N VAL A 81 31.07 -11.09 11.12
CA VAL A 81 29.70 -11.19 11.60
C VAL A 81 29.35 -12.65 11.91
N ASN A 82 28.81 -12.85 13.10
CA ASN A 82 28.14 -14.07 13.51
C ASN A 82 26.63 -13.84 13.41
N ILE A 83 25.89 -14.82 12.89
CA ILE A 83 24.43 -14.75 12.70
C ILE A 83 23.76 -15.90 13.45
N SER A 84 22.99 -15.57 14.47
CA SER A 84 22.12 -16.51 15.17
C SER A 84 20.76 -16.60 14.47
N TYR A 85 20.29 -17.81 14.21
CA TYR A 85 18.97 -18.03 13.59
C TYR A 85 18.24 -19.24 14.18
N ILE A 86 16.91 -19.24 14.06
CA ILE A 86 16.02 -20.34 14.47
C ILE A 86 15.45 -21.02 13.23
N VAL A 87 15.59 -22.34 13.16
CA VAL A 87 14.96 -23.18 12.13
C VAL A 87 13.51 -23.46 12.55
N LYS A 88 12.51 -22.96 11.80
CA LYS A 88 11.09 -23.06 12.18
C LYS A 88 10.59 -24.50 12.33
N LYS A 89 11.11 -25.44 11.54
CA LYS A 89 10.62 -26.83 11.49
C LYS A 89 10.76 -27.55 12.84
N ASN A 90 11.83 -27.27 13.58
CA ASN A 90 12.19 -27.94 14.83
C ASN A 90 12.44 -26.95 15.98
N ASN A 91 12.23 -25.66 15.74
CA ASN A 91 12.51 -24.57 16.67
C ASN A 91 13.94 -24.58 17.23
N SER A 92 14.92 -25.10 16.48
CA SER A 92 16.31 -25.18 16.94
C SER A 92 17.08 -23.90 16.62
N LYS A 93 17.84 -23.38 17.60
CA LYS A 93 18.79 -22.29 17.39
C LYS A 93 20.06 -22.83 16.73
N GLN A 94 20.57 -22.09 15.75
CA GLN A 94 21.75 -22.39 14.95
C GLN A 94 22.61 -21.13 14.80
N LEU A 95 23.88 -21.31 14.43
CA LEU A 95 24.86 -20.24 14.23
C LEU A 95 25.49 -20.35 12.84
N LEU A 96 25.65 -19.22 12.17
CA LEU A 96 26.62 -19.06 11.07
C LEU A 96 27.69 -18.09 11.56
N ASP A 97 28.95 -18.51 11.50
CA ASP A 97 30.10 -17.77 11.97
C ASP A 97 30.98 -17.26 10.81
N ASP A 98 31.88 -16.34 11.16
CA ASP A 98 32.94 -15.84 10.28
C ASP A 98 32.47 -15.23 8.94
N ILE A 99 31.32 -14.55 8.94
CA ILE A 99 30.78 -13.88 7.76
C ILE A 99 31.45 -12.52 7.57
N ASP A 100 32.14 -12.32 6.45
CA ASP A 100 32.87 -11.07 6.20
C ASP A 100 31.96 -9.85 6.01
N LYS A 101 30.79 -10.04 5.39
CA LYS A 101 29.85 -8.96 5.06
C LYS A 101 28.40 -9.43 5.12
N VAL A 102 27.53 -8.53 5.57
CA VAL A 102 26.09 -8.76 5.62
C VAL A 102 25.34 -7.65 4.90
N LEU A 103 24.40 -8.03 4.04
CA LEU A 103 23.43 -7.12 3.43
C LEU A 103 22.06 -7.37 4.08
N LEU A 104 21.52 -6.36 4.76
CA LEU A 104 20.22 -6.45 5.41
C LEU A 104 19.10 -6.05 4.45
N VAL A 105 18.22 -7.02 4.14
CA VAL A 105 17.06 -6.83 3.27
C VAL A 105 15.79 -7.38 3.96
N THR A 106 15.64 -7.08 5.24
CA THR A 106 14.56 -7.62 6.11
C THR A 106 13.20 -6.96 5.91
N GLY A 107 13.12 -5.92 5.07
CA GLY A 107 11.94 -5.07 4.97
C GLY A 107 11.81 -4.11 6.17
N HIS A 108 10.85 -3.18 6.09
CA HIS A 108 10.61 -2.15 7.11
C HIS A 108 9.20 -2.24 7.71
N TRP A 109 8.60 -3.43 7.63
CA TRP A 109 7.30 -3.74 8.21
C TRP A 109 7.52 -4.07 9.69
N ASN A 110 7.49 -3.05 10.55
CA ASN A 110 7.68 -3.24 11.98
C ASN A 110 6.61 -4.20 12.54
N LYS A 111 7.04 -5.19 13.32
CA LYS A 111 6.14 -5.88 14.27
C LYS A 111 5.74 -4.88 15.35
N ASN A 112 4.45 -4.60 15.50
CA ASN A 112 3.96 -3.67 16.52
C ASN A 112 3.44 -4.36 17.78
N ILE A 113 3.57 -3.61 18.87
CA ILE A 113 3.47 -3.88 20.31
C ILE A 113 2.09 -4.40 20.79
N LEU A 114 1.08 -4.47 19.91
CA LEU A 114 -0.32 -4.74 20.29
C LEU A 114 -0.78 -6.19 19.97
N GLU A 115 0.15 -7.10 19.63
CA GLU A 115 -0.16 -8.52 19.50
C GLU A 115 -0.71 -9.07 20.85
N GLY A 116 -1.95 -9.57 20.85
CA GLY A 116 -2.57 -10.22 22.03
C GLY A 116 -3.72 -9.45 22.70
N ILE A 117 -4.06 -8.24 22.25
CA ILE A 117 -5.24 -7.53 22.76
C ILE A 117 -6.50 -8.05 22.04
N ASP A 118 -7.54 -8.34 22.83
CA ASP A 118 -8.80 -8.79 22.26
C ASP A 118 -9.44 -7.75 21.34
N ASN A 119 -9.93 -8.23 20.20
CA ASN A 119 -10.55 -7.47 19.11
C ASN A 119 -9.64 -6.53 18.33
N ILE A 120 -8.34 -6.54 18.60
CA ILE A 120 -7.32 -5.84 17.81
C ILE A 120 -6.63 -6.82 16.85
N ILE A 121 -6.60 -6.46 15.58
CA ILE A 121 -5.96 -7.23 14.50
C ILE A 121 -4.91 -6.35 13.83
N ASN A 122 -3.64 -6.76 13.91
CA ASN A 122 -2.51 -6.03 13.32
C ASN A 122 -2.34 -6.27 11.82
N THR A 123 -2.92 -7.35 11.28
CA THR A 123 -2.91 -7.68 9.86
C THR A 123 -4.27 -8.20 9.44
N PRO A 124 -4.90 -7.64 8.39
CA PRO A 124 -6.17 -8.13 7.86
C PRO A 124 -6.02 -9.47 7.12
N TYR A 125 -4.79 -10.01 7.07
CA TYR A 125 -4.44 -11.23 6.38
C TYR A 125 -3.97 -12.31 7.36
N PRO A 126 -4.35 -13.58 7.12
CA PRO A 126 -5.25 -14.00 6.05
C PRO A 126 -6.72 -13.61 6.36
N PRO A 127 -7.59 -13.44 5.34
CA PRO A 127 -8.98 -12.99 5.50
C PRO A 127 -9.81 -13.66 6.60
N GLU A 128 -9.55 -14.95 6.82
CA GLU A 128 -10.26 -15.79 7.76
C GLU A 128 -10.03 -15.33 9.20
N VAL A 129 -8.87 -14.72 9.50
CA VAL A 129 -8.58 -14.16 10.84
C VAL A 129 -9.57 -13.07 11.20
N VAL A 130 -9.80 -12.12 10.29
CA VAL A 130 -10.77 -11.03 10.49
C VAL A 130 -12.18 -11.59 10.60
N THR A 131 -12.53 -12.51 9.69
CA THR A 131 -13.86 -13.13 9.63
C THR A 131 -14.20 -13.88 10.91
N ASN A 132 -13.30 -14.74 11.39
CA ASN A 132 -13.49 -15.52 12.60
C ASN A 132 -13.61 -14.62 13.83
N ARG A 133 -12.84 -13.53 13.89
CA ARG A 133 -12.95 -12.56 14.99
C ARG A 133 -14.33 -11.88 14.99
N ILE A 134 -14.84 -11.46 13.83
CA ILE A 134 -16.19 -10.87 13.71
C ILE A 134 -17.26 -11.86 14.17
N ILE A 135 -17.19 -13.12 13.71
CA ILE A 135 -18.16 -14.16 14.07
C ILE A 135 -18.14 -14.43 15.58
N ASN A 136 -16.96 -14.53 16.18
CA ASN A 136 -16.83 -14.76 17.62
C ASN A 136 -17.40 -13.59 18.43
N LEU A 137 -17.08 -12.36 18.05
CA LEU A 137 -17.63 -11.17 18.70
C LEU A 137 -19.14 -11.08 18.61
N GLN A 138 -19.72 -11.47 17.47
CA GLN A 138 -21.16 -11.49 17.31
C GLN A 138 -21.82 -12.54 18.22
N ARG A 139 -21.20 -13.72 18.40
CA ARG A 139 -21.71 -14.75 19.31
C ARG A 139 -21.79 -14.24 20.75
N GLU A 140 -20.80 -13.45 21.16
CA GLU A 140 -20.74 -12.77 22.45
C GLU A 140 -21.76 -11.62 22.53
N ASN A 141 -22.01 -10.92 21.43
CA ASN A 141 -22.82 -9.69 21.36
C ASN A 141 -24.00 -9.81 20.38
N LYS A 142 -24.88 -10.80 20.61
CA LYS A 142 -25.94 -11.26 19.68
C LYS A 142 -26.84 -10.18 19.07
N SER A 143 -27.08 -9.07 19.78
CA SER A 143 -28.07 -8.06 19.37
C SER A 143 -27.48 -6.77 18.80
N LYS A 144 -26.16 -6.69 18.59
CA LYS A 144 -25.50 -5.47 18.12
C LYS A 144 -24.98 -5.61 16.70
N ASP A 145 -25.10 -4.52 15.94
CA ASP A 145 -24.30 -4.29 14.74
C ASP A 145 -22.82 -4.27 15.13
N ILE A 146 -21.97 -4.80 14.25
CA ILE A 146 -20.53 -4.80 14.48
C ILE A 146 -19.93 -3.62 13.72
N THR A 147 -19.16 -2.80 14.43
CA THR A 147 -18.39 -1.73 13.81
C THR A 147 -16.92 -2.14 13.71
N ILE A 148 -16.37 -2.06 12.51
CA ILE A 148 -14.98 -2.37 12.21
C ILE A 148 -14.24 -1.07 11.96
N TYR A 149 -13.24 -0.79 12.79
CA TYR A 149 -12.33 0.32 12.59
C TYR A 149 -11.12 -0.14 11.80
N ILE A 150 -10.77 0.61 10.74
CA ILE A 150 -9.57 0.36 9.95
C ILE A 150 -8.68 1.59 10.04
N GLU A 151 -7.56 1.46 10.74
CA GLU A 151 -6.58 2.52 10.83
C GLU A 151 -5.66 2.49 9.60
N GLY A 152 -5.74 3.55 8.81
CA GLY A 152 -5.07 3.69 7.52
C GLY A 152 -6.02 3.55 6.35
N MET A 153 -6.00 4.56 5.47
CA MET A 153 -6.79 4.57 4.22
C MET A 153 -5.94 4.26 2.98
N GLY A 154 -4.66 3.90 3.13
CA GLY A 154 -3.77 3.53 2.01
C GLY A 154 -4.23 2.28 1.24
N PRO A 155 -3.45 1.82 0.24
CA PRO A 155 -3.82 0.66 -0.58
C PRO A 155 -4.22 -0.55 0.25
N SER A 156 -3.50 -0.79 1.34
CA SER A 156 -3.78 -1.91 2.22
C SER A 156 -5.01 -1.72 3.10
N GLY A 157 -5.34 -0.49 3.47
CA GLY A 157 -6.61 -0.18 4.12
C GLY A 157 -7.79 -0.41 3.17
N VAL A 158 -7.63 -0.04 1.89
CA VAL A 158 -8.59 -0.36 0.82
C VAL A 158 -8.75 -1.88 0.68
N ASP A 159 -7.65 -2.62 0.64
CA ASP A 159 -7.73 -4.08 0.54
C ASP A 159 -8.42 -4.69 1.77
N SER A 160 -8.15 -4.21 2.99
CA SER A 160 -8.86 -4.64 4.21
C SER A 160 -10.37 -4.46 4.08
N ILE A 161 -10.81 -3.29 3.62
CA ILE A 161 -12.24 -2.98 3.40
C ILE A 161 -12.83 -3.98 2.40
N LEU A 162 -12.18 -4.15 1.24
CA LEU A 162 -12.69 -5.01 0.17
C LEU A 162 -12.68 -6.49 0.56
N ASN A 163 -11.71 -6.91 1.38
CA ASN A 163 -11.60 -8.24 1.93
C ASN A 163 -12.75 -8.54 2.90
N ILE A 164 -13.09 -7.61 3.81
CA ILE A 164 -14.30 -7.74 4.65
C ILE A 164 -15.55 -7.85 3.77
N CYS A 165 -15.64 -7.05 2.70
CA CYS A 165 -16.77 -7.07 1.78
C CYS A 165 -16.84 -8.32 0.86
N GLN A 166 -15.87 -9.23 0.88
CA GLN A 166 -15.97 -10.47 0.10
C GLN A 166 -17.06 -11.42 0.61
N HIS A 167 -17.53 -11.22 1.85
CA HIS A 167 -18.65 -11.95 2.45
C HIS A 167 -20.02 -11.45 1.99
N GLY A 168 -20.05 -10.48 1.08
CA GLY A 168 -21.20 -10.15 0.26
C GLY A 168 -20.92 -10.43 -1.21
N LYS A 169 -21.58 -9.68 -2.09
CA LYS A 169 -21.36 -9.75 -3.53
C LYS A 169 -21.51 -8.36 -4.14
N PHE A 170 -20.52 -7.95 -4.91
CA PHE A 170 -20.68 -6.83 -5.84
C PHE A 170 -21.50 -7.30 -7.05
N VAL A 171 -22.50 -6.51 -7.43
CA VAL A 171 -23.30 -6.71 -8.64
C VAL A 171 -22.64 -5.94 -9.77
N TYR A 172 -22.49 -6.58 -10.93
CA TYR A 172 -21.76 -6.02 -12.06
C TYR A 172 -22.68 -5.83 -13.27
N ASN A 173 -22.50 -4.73 -13.98
CA ASN A 173 -23.06 -4.47 -15.31
C ASN A 173 -21.91 -4.18 -16.28
N LYS A 174 -21.80 -4.95 -17.37
CA LYS A 174 -20.70 -4.84 -18.36
C LYS A 174 -19.30 -4.77 -17.71
N GLY A 175 -19.08 -5.57 -16.66
CA GLY A 175 -17.80 -5.62 -15.94
C GLY A 175 -17.56 -4.49 -14.94
N ILE A 176 -18.50 -3.56 -14.79
CA ILE A 176 -18.42 -2.44 -13.84
C ILE A 176 -19.32 -2.73 -12.62
N PRO A 177 -18.84 -2.61 -11.37
CA PRO A 177 -19.66 -2.73 -10.18
C PRO A 177 -20.69 -1.61 -10.17
N ILE A 178 -21.95 -1.96 -9.92
CA ILE A 178 -23.07 -1.01 -9.81
C ILE A 178 -23.78 -1.10 -8.47
N ASP A 179 -23.63 -2.21 -7.75
CA ASP A 179 -24.24 -2.39 -6.44
C ASP A 179 -23.43 -3.35 -5.55
N TYR A 180 -23.76 -3.39 -4.25
CA TYR A 180 -23.21 -4.33 -3.29
C TYR A 180 -24.32 -4.91 -2.40
N LEU A 181 -24.34 -6.24 -2.32
CA LEU A 181 -25.27 -7.02 -1.50
C LEU A 181 -24.49 -7.70 -0.36
N PRO A 182 -24.60 -7.23 0.89
CA PRO A 182 -23.97 -7.90 2.03
C PRO A 182 -24.62 -9.28 2.29
N ASN A 183 -23.84 -10.27 2.72
CA ASN A 183 -24.35 -11.60 3.07
C ASN A 183 -23.77 -12.12 4.40
N TRP A 184 -23.60 -11.19 5.36
CA TRP A 184 -23.13 -11.48 6.72
C TRP A 184 -24.12 -12.31 7.54
N SER A 185 -25.41 -12.26 7.21
CA SER A 185 -26.46 -13.07 7.85
C SER A 185 -26.22 -14.58 7.71
N LYS A 186 -25.58 -15.04 6.63
CA LYS A 186 -25.15 -16.44 6.46
C LYS A 186 -24.22 -16.91 7.59
N TYR A 187 -23.49 -15.99 8.21
CA TYR A 187 -22.56 -16.26 9.30
C TYR A 187 -23.16 -15.94 10.67
N ASN A 188 -24.48 -15.72 10.75
CA ASN A 188 -25.18 -15.22 11.93
C ASN A 188 -24.63 -13.87 12.43
N VAL A 189 -24.09 -13.07 11.52
CA VAL A 189 -23.55 -11.73 11.80
C VAL A 189 -24.56 -10.68 11.39
N ASN A 190 -24.82 -9.74 12.30
CA ASN A 190 -25.68 -8.58 12.08
C ASN A 190 -25.02 -7.62 11.06
N LYS A 191 -25.58 -6.43 10.89
CA LYS A 191 -25.03 -5.45 9.97
C LYS A 191 -23.59 -5.10 10.38
N ILE A 192 -22.71 -5.10 9.38
CA ILE A 192 -21.34 -4.61 9.51
C ILE A 192 -21.29 -3.14 9.08
N ASN A 193 -20.71 -2.31 9.93
CA ASN A 193 -20.33 -0.94 9.60
C ASN A 193 -18.79 -0.85 9.59
N ILE A 194 -18.21 -0.20 8.58
CA ILE A 194 -16.77 -0.03 8.43
C ILE A 194 -16.43 1.45 8.55
N ILE A 195 -15.49 1.77 9.44
CA ILE A 195 -14.99 3.13 9.64
C ILE A 195 -13.49 3.14 9.32
N ALA A 196 -13.12 3.75 8.21
CA ALA A 196 -11.74 3.94 7.82
C ALA A 196 -11.22 5.27 8.37
N ILE A 197 -10.09 5.25 9.08
CA ILE A 197 -9.51 6.43 9.73
C ILE A 197 -8.15 6.74 9.12
N SER A 198 -7.88 8.00 8.81
CA SER A 198 -6.52 8.45 8.49
C SER A 198 -6.30 9.91 8.85
N ARG A 199 -5.02 10.31 8.93
CA ARG A 199 -4.62 11.72 9.13
C ARG A 199 -5.15 12.66 8.04
N SER A 200 -5.31 12.15 6.82
CA SER A 200 -5.85 12.94 5.70
C SER A 200 -7.37 12.84 5.57
N GLY A 201 -8.00 11.83 6.18
CA GLY A 201 -9.43 11.56 6.04
C GLY A 201 -9.89 11.16 4.64
N ILE A 202 -8.98 10.87 3.72
CA ILE A 202 -9.25 10.54 2.30
C ILE A 202 -8.43 9.33 1.84
N PHE A 203 -8.93 8.63 0.83
CA PHE A 203 -8.24 7.50 0.18
C PHE A 203 -7.11 7.97 -0.77
N PRO A 204 -6.18 7.08 -1.17
CA PRO A 204 -5.26 7.28 -2.28
C PRO A 204 -5.98 7.74 -3.54
N GLY A 205 -5.25 8.45 -4.41
CA GLY A 205 -5.81 8.86 -5.69
C GLY A 205 -6.22 7.66 -6.53
N VAL A 206 -7.14 7.88 -7.47
CA VAL A 206 -7.53 6.84 -8.43
C VAL A 206 -6.52 6.78 -9.56
N ARG A 207 -6.09 5.57 -9.92
CA ARG A 207 -5.12 5.39 -11.00
C ARG A 207 -5.74 5.84 -12.32
N THR A 208 -5.08 6.79 -12.97
CA THR A 208 -5.46 7.31 -14.28
C THR A 208 -4.33 7.14 -15.30
N GLU A 209 -4.63 7.37 -16.57
CA GLU A 209 -3.64 7.38 -17.64
C GLU A 209 -2.71 8.58 -17.50
N LYS A 210 -1.43 8.36 -17.83
CA LYS A 210 -0.46 9.45 -17.88
C LYS A 210 -0.73 10.26 -19.13
N VAL A 211 -0.72 11.57 -18.99
CA VAL A 211 -0.76 12.49 -20.12
C VAL A 211 0.64 12.70 -20.67
N SER A 212 0.72 13.11 -21.94
CA SER A 212 1.97 13.63 -22.48
C SER A 212 2.36 14.87 -21.68
N TYR A 213 3.59 14.89 -21.19
CA TYR A 213 4.08 15.93 -20.29
C TYR A 213 5.56 16.15 -20.57
N GLU A 214 5.88 17.36 -21.00
CA GLU A 214 7.25 17.84 -21.18
C GLU A 214 7.56 18.87 -20.09
N PRO A 215 8.47 18.58 -19.15
CA PRO A 215 8.79 19.46 -18.03
C PRO A 215 9.33 20.82 -18.49
N TYR A 216 8.78 21.91 -17.97
CA TYR A 216 9.29 23.26 -18.25
C TYR A 216 10.14 23.82 -17.10
N TYR A 217 9.56 23.95 -15.91
CA TYR A 217 10.23 24.41 -14.70
C TYR A 217 10.90 23.26 -13.94
N LEU A 218 10.35 22.07 -14.05
CA LEU A 218 10.69 20.93 -13.23
C LEU A 218 11.54 19.90 -13.98
N SER A 219 12.66 20.37 -14.52
CA SER A 219 13.67 19.49 -15.11
C SER A 219 14.72 19.10 -14.06
N GLU A 220 15.39 17.97 -14.29
CA GLU A 220 16.50 17.51 -13.45
C GLU A 220 17.58 18.60 -13.30
N LYS A 221 17.94 19.28 -14.40
CA LYS A 221 18.87 20.41 -14.39
C LYS A 221 18.41 21.56 -13.48
N LYS A 222 17.15 21.99 -13.57
CA LYS A 222 16.61 23.09 -12.75
C LYS A 222 16.53 22.69 -11.27
N LEU A 223 16.19 21.43 -10.99
CA LEU A 223 16.21 20.89 -9.63
C LEU A 223 17.62 20.91 -9.04
N PHE A 224 18.63 20.43 -9.77
CA PHE A 224 20.01 20.40 -9.29
C PHE A 224 20.69 21.78 -9.24
N ASN A 225 20.25 22.73 -10.05
CA ASN A 225 20.67 24.14 -9.92
C ASN A 225 20.17 24.80 -8.63
N SER A 226 19.21 24.20 -7.94
CA SER A 226 18.63 24.74 -6.69
C SER A 226 19.41 24.33 -5.44
N PHE A 227 20.61 23.75 -5.59
CA PHE A 227 21.42 23.34 -4.45
C PHE A 227 21.96 24.54 -3.67
N VAL A 228 21.90 24.44 -2.35
CA VAL A 228 22.48 25.39 -1.40
C VAL A 228 23.26 24.56 -0.38
N ASP A 229 24.56 24.82 -0.25
CA ASP A 229 25.47 24.13 0.68
C ASP A 229 25.45 22.59 0.58
N GLY A 230 25.37 22.07 -0.65
CA GLY A 230 25.36 20.62 -0.90
C GLY A 230 24.01 19.93 -0.67
N TYR A 231 22.98 20.68 -0.28
CA TYR A 231 21.62 20.17 -0.09
C TYR A 231 20.65 20.81 -1.07
N LEU A 232 19.55 20.11 -1.33
CA LEU A 232 18.41 20.64 -2.05
C LEU A 232 17.36 21.12 -1.04
N PRO A 233 17.07 22.43 -0.95
CA PRO A 233 16.05 22.93 -0.03
C PRO A 233 14.68 22.39 -0.39
N LEU A 234 13.95 21.86 0.58
CA LEU A 234 12.61 21.30 0.33
C LEU A 234 11.67 22.33 -0.30
N GLU A 235 11.74 23.58 0.15
CA GLU A 235 10.90 24.67 -0.34
C GLU A 235 11.14 24.98 -1.82
N SER A 236 12.38 24.94 -2.28
CA SER A 236 12.71 25.07 -3.71
C SER A 236 12.02 23.99 -4.54
N ILE A 237 11.98 22.75 -4.04
CA ILE A 237 11.26 21.65 -4.70
C ILE A 237 9.78 22.01 -4.78
N ILE A 238 9.14 22.31 -3.65
CA ILE A 238 7.70 22.64 -3.59
C ILE A 238 7.34 23.80 -4.52
N ASN A 239 8.17 24.84 -4.59
CA ASN A 239 7.96 25.98 -5.48
C ASN A 239 8.07 25.58 -6.96
N LEU A 240 9.01 24.71 -7.32
CA LEU A 240 9.10 24.18 -8.68
C LEU A 240 7.88 23.33 -9.04
N ILE A 241 7.31 22.57 -8.09
CA ILE A 241 6.06 21.83 -8.30
C ILE A 241 4.92 22.81 -8.61
N ASP A 242 4.76 23.85 -7.79
CA ASP A 242 3.69 24.82 -7.95
C ASP A 242 3.80 25.57 -9.29
N LEU A 243 5.01 26.00 -9.66
CA LEU A 243 5.27 26.64 -10.95
C LEU A 243 4.96 25.71 -12.13
N GLU A 244 5.36 24.44 -12.05
CA GLU A 244 5.06 23.47 -13.10
C GLU A 244 3.55 23.23 -13.23
N LEU A 245 2.85 23.04 -12.11
CA LEU A 245 1.40 22.85 -12.10
C LEU A 245 0.69 24.04 -12.77
N LYS A 246 0.99 25.26 -12.31
CA LYS A 246 0.41 26.49 -12.85
C LYS A 246 0.71 26.66 -14.34
N TYR A 247 1.93 26.37 -14.77
CA TYR A 247 2.30 26.51 -16.17
C TYR A 247 1.55 25.53 -17.07
N GLN A 248 1.59 24.24 -16.70
CA GLN A 248 1.03 23.17 -17.52
C GLN A 248 -0.51 23.20 -17.56
N SER A 249 -1.14 23.68 -16.48
CA SER A 249 -2.60 23.76 -16.37
C SER A 249 -3.17 25.15 -16.69
N GLN A 250 -2.36 26.08 -17.21
CA GLN A 250 -2.78 27.47 -17.46
C GLN A 250 -3.40 28.15 -16.21
N GLY A 251 -2.80 27.91 -15.04
CA GLY A 251 -3.20 28.48 -13.75
C GLY A 251 -4.33 27.74 -13.03
N GLN A 252 -4.92 26.69 -13.63
CA GLN A 252 -6.02 25.93 -13.03
C GLN A 252 -5.62 25.00 -11.87
N LEU A 253 -4.31 24.73 -11.70
CA LEU A 253 -3.75 23.88 -10.66
C LEU A 253 -2.64 24.62 -9.93
N THR A 254 -2.56 24.33 -8.65
CA THR A 254 -1.57 24.83 -7.71
C THR A 254 -1.10 23.67 -6.82
N VAL A 255 -0.07 23.91 -6.03
CA VAL A 255 0.36 22.96 -5.00
C VAL A 255 -0.73 22.72 -3.95
N ASP A 256 -1.65 23.66 -3.75
CA ASP A 256 -2.77 23.46 -2.83
C ASP A 256 -3.72 22.35 -3.32
N ASP A 257 -3.94 22.19 -4.62
CA ASP A 257 -4.72 21.06 -5.16
C ASP A 257 -4.07 19.69 -4.85
N PHE A 258 -2.76 19.69 -4.65
CA PHE A 258 -2.00 18.53 -4.21
C PHE A 258 -2.03 18.32 -2.68
N VAL A 259 -1.98 19.39 -1.88
CA VAL A 259 -1.90 19.34 -0.41
C VAL A 259 -3.29 19.33 0.25
N ASN A 260 -4.10 20.31 -0.11
CA ASN A 260 -5.37 20.67 0.49
C ASN A 260 -6.53 20.16 -0.38
N ALA A 261 -7.11 19.04 0.03
CA ALA A 261 -8.48 18.69 -0.36
C ALA A 261 -9.46 19.19 0.71
N SER A 262 -9.21 20.38 1.26
CA SER A 262 -10.01 20.98 2.33
C SER A 262 -11.44 21.15 1.84
N ASP A 263 -12.38 20.65 2.64
CA ASP A 263 -13.85 20.63 2.44
C ASP A 263 -14.43 19.54 1.53
N VAL A 264 -13.60 18.60 1.06
CA VAL A 264 -14.06 17.48 0.24
C VAL A 264 -14.10 16.20 1.08
N THR A 265 -15.26 15.55 1.19
CA THR A 265 -15.34 14.25 1.90
C THR A 265 -14.50 13.19 1.18
N ALA A 266 -14.13 12.10 1.86
CA ALA A 266 -13.41 10.99 1.23
C ALA A 266 -14.11 10.47 -0.03
N LYS A 267 -15.45 10.42 0.00
CA LYS A 267 -16.27 10.02 -1.13
C LYS A 267 -16.20 11.04 -2.26
N ASP A 268 -16.37 12.32 -1.96
CA ASP A 268 -16.34 13.38 -2.97
C ASP A 268 -14.98 13.43 -3.69
N LYS A 269 -13.89 13.25 -2.94
CA LYS A 269 -12.54 13.21 -3.52
C LYS A 269 -12.36 11.99 -4.42
N LEU A 270 -12.83 10.82 -3.96
CA LEU A 270 -12.79 9.60 -4.75
C LEU A 270 -13.59 9.72 -6.05
N MET A 271 -14.78 10.35 -5.98
CA MET A 271 -15.63 10.62 -7.14
C MET A 271 -15.02 11.64 -8.09
N PHE A 272 -14.36 12.67 -7.57
CA PHE A 272 -13.60 13.62 -8.37
C PHE A 272 -12.49 12.91 -9.15
N ASP A 273 -11.69 12.08 -8.48
CA ASP A 273 -10.60 11.33 -9.13
C ASP A 273 -11.14 10.31 -10.17
N LEU A 274 -12.34 9.74 -9.93
CA LEU A 274 -13.02 8.83 -10.88
C LEU A 274 -13.50 9.53 -12.16
N LYS A 275 -13.76 10.84 -12.13
CA LYS A 275 -14.17 11.60 -13.31
C LYS A 275 -13.03 11.84 -14.29
N GLU A 276 -11.77 11.67 -13.85
CA GLU A 276 -10.59 11.74 -14.71
C GLU A 276 -10.49 13.06 -15.51
N TYR A 277 -10.77 14.19 -14.87
CA TYR A 277 -10.54 15.50 -15.48
C TYR A 277 -9.07 15.63 -15.91
N GLU A 278 -8.82 16.31 -17.04
CA GLU A 278 -7.46 16.47 -17.58
C GLU A 278 -6.47 16.99 -16.52
N ASN A 279 -6.91 17.95 -15.71
CA ASN A 279 -6.14 18.49 -14.59
C ASN A 279 -5.76 17.42 -13.54
N SER A 280 -6.64 16.48 -13.23
CA SER A 280 -6.31 15.38 -12.31
C SER A 280 -5.23 14.46 -12.88
N LYS A 281 -5.27 14.18 -14.19
CA LYS A 281 -4.24 13.38 -14.88
C LYS A 281 -2.90 14.10 -14.96
N LEU A 282 -2.94 15.41 -15.19
CA LEU A 282 -1.76 16.27 -15.24
C LEU A 282 -1.07 16.35 -13.89
N LEU A 283 -1.83 16.64 -12.81
CA LEU A 283 -1.32 16.64 -11.43
C LEU A 283 -0.67 15.29 -11.09
N TYR A 284 -1.35 14.19 -11.38
CA TYR A 284 -0.82 12.84 -11.16
C TYR A 284 0.51 12.62 -11.92
N THR A 285 0.57 13.04 -13.18
CA THR A 285 1.75 12.88 -14.04
C THR A 285 2.95 13.69 -13.53
N ILE A 286 2.75 14.96 -13.18
CA ILE A 286 3.79 15.86 -12.65
C ILE A 286 4.36 15.31 -11.33
N ILE A 287 3.50 14.98 -10.36
CA ILE A 287 3.94 14.47 -9.06
C ILE A 287 4.71 13.14 -9.19
N LEU A 288 4.28 12.24 -10.08
CA LEU A 288 5.04 11.02 -10.37
C LEU A 288 6.39 11.29 -11.02
N HIS A 289 6.48 12.31 -11.88
CA HIS A 289 7.73 12.69 -12.51
C HIS A 289 8.76 13.12 -11.45
N ILE A 290 8.38 14.00 -10.53
CA ILE A 290 9.25 14.53 -9.47
C ILE A 290 9.79 13.41 -8.58
N ARG A 291 8.95 12.45 -8.20
CA ARG A 291 9.36 11.34 -7.35
C ARG A 291 10.51 10.52 -7.96
N ARG A 292 10.65 10.49 -9.28
CA ARG A 292 11.72 9.76 -9.97
C ARG A 292 13.09 10.42 -9.82
N PHE A 293 13.14 11.70 -9.47
CA PHE A 293 14.41 12.41 -9.23
C PHE A 293 15.09 11.98 -7.93
N LYS A 294 14.41 11.18 -7.07
CA LYS A 294 14.96 10.69 -5.80
C LYS A 294 15.51 11.83 -4.94
N PHE A 295 14.85 12.98 -4.96
CA PHE A 295 15.32 14.22 -4.33
C PHE A 295 15.52 14.08 -2.80
N TYR A 296 14.80 13.16 -2.16
CA TYR A 296 14.88 12.91 -0.72
C TYR A 296 16.31 12.68 -0.22
N ARG A 297 17.17 12.02 -1.02
CA ARG A 297 18.58 11.76 -0.64
C ARG A 297 19.41 13.03 -0.49
N TYR A 298 19.00 14.11 -1.16
CA TYR A 298 19.69 15.40 -1.19
C TYR A 298 19.11 16.42 -0.20
N LEU A 299 18.04 16.06 0.53
CA LEU A 299 17.49 16.93 1.56
C LEU A 299 18.41 16.97 2.79
N SER A 300 18.50 18.14 3.43
CA SER A 300 19.14 18.29 4.74
C SER A 300 18.39 17.48 5.82
N PRO A 301 19.01 17.13 6.96
CA PRO A 301 18.30 16.43 8.04
C PRO A 301 17.04 17.17 8.53
N LYS A 302 17.10 18.51 8.59
CA LYS A 302 15.95 19.37 8.94
C LYS A 302 14.82 19.24 7.91
N ASP A 303 15.16 19.27 6.62
CA ASP A 303 14.18 19.18 5.55
C ASP A 303 13.62 17.77 5.37
N LYS A 304 14.40 16.71 5.63
CA LYS A 304 13.88 15.34 5.72
C LYS A 304 12.80 15.24 6.79
N LYS A 305 13.07 15.78 7.98
CA LYS A 305 12.07 15.83 9.07
C LYS A 305 10.81 16.59 8.65
N LYS A 306 10.95 17.77 8.03
CA LYS A 306 9.82 18.56 7.51
C LYS A 306 9.05 17.81 6.42
N TYR A 307 9.75 17.15 5.49
CA TYR A 307 9.14 16.33 4.44
C TYR A 307 8.34 15.18 5.05
N ASP A 308 8.93 14.42 5.98
CA ASP A 308 8.28 13.26 6.59
C ASP A 308 7.04 13.64 7.42
N GLN A 309 7.10 14.78 8.12
CA GLN A 309 6.00 15.26 8.95
C GLN A 309 4.86 15.89 8.12
N CYS A 310 5.18 16.67 7.10
CA CYS A 310 4.20 17.52 6.42
C CYS A 310 3.86 17.07 5.00
N TRP A 311 4.80 16.51 4.24
CA TRP A 311 4.69 16.34 2.79
C TRP A 311 4.57 14.90 2.32
N ASN A 312 5.26 13.96 2.97
CA ASN A 312 5.38 12.57 2.52
C ASN A 312 4.02 11.92 2.26
N ARG A 313 3.04 12.19 3.11
CA ARG A 313 1.66 11.69 2.95
C ARG A 313 1.01 12.09 1.63
N HIS A 314 1.23 13.32 1.16
CA HIS A 314 0.67 13.82 -0.09
C HIS A 314 1.35 13.15 -1.29
N PHE A 315 2.67 12.99 -1.23
CA PHE A 315 3.42 12.27 -2.26
C PHE A 315 3.06 10.79 -2.33
N ILE A 316 2.85 10.12 -1.20
CA ILE A 316 2.44 8.71 -1.15
C ILE A 316 1.04 8.53 -1.73
N ARG A 317 0.11 9.44 -1.43
CA ARG A 317 -1.27 9.43 -1.97
C ARG A 317 -1.29 9.33 -3.49
N VAL A 318 -0.40 10.05 -4.15
CA VAL A 318 -0.30 10.08 -5.62
C VAL A 318 0.57 8.94 -6.16
N ALA A 319 1.62 8.55 -5.43
CA ALA A 319 2.53 7.49 -5.88
C ALA A 319 1.90 6.10 -5.89
N VAL A 320 0.94 5.86 -4.99
CA VAL A 320 0.34 4.54 -4.79
C VAL A 320 -1.17 4.61 -5.02
N PRO A 321 -1.60 4.96 -6.24
CA PRO A 321 -3.02 5.12 -6.52
C PRO A 321 -3.72 3.76 -6.54
N ILE A 322 -5.00 3.76 -6.18
CA ILE A 322 -5.82 2.55 -6.17
C ILE A 322 -6.41 2.28 -7.57
N PRO A 323 -6.69 1.01 -7.91
CA PRO A 323 -7.37 0.67 -9.15
C PRO A 323 -8.73 1.36 -9.28
N ARG A 324 -9.10 1.80 -10.49
CA ARG A 324 -10.43 2.39 -10.77
C ARG A 324 -11.59 1.53 -10.27
N ILE A 325 -11.49 0.22 -10.49
CA ILE A 325 -12.48 -0.75 -10.03
C ILE A 325 -12.66 -0.73 -8.50
N ASN A 326 -11.57 -0.57 -7.74
CA ASN A 326 -11.62 -0.51 -6.28
C ASN A 326 -12.24 0.81 -5.82
N ALA A 327 -11.92 1.92 -6.48
CA ALA A 327 -12.55 3.20 -6.22
C ALA A 327 -14.07 3.17 -6.44
N ILE A 328 -14.55 2.55 -7.52
CA ILE A 328 -16.00 2.38 -7.76
C ILE A 328 -16.64 1.54 -6.65
N LYS A 329 -16.00 0.43 -6.25
CA LYS A 329 -16.48 -0.40 -5.13
C LYS A 329 -16.58 0.39 -3.83
N LEU A 330 -15.57 1.17 -3.48
CA LEU A 330 -15.60 2.03 -2.29
C LEU A 330 -16.75 3.06 -2.36
N SER A 331 -17.01 3.67 -3.52
CA SER A 331 -18.14 4.59 -3.69
C SER A 331 -19.48 3.90 -3.38
N ILE A 332 -19.70 2.71 -3.93
CA ILE A 332 -20.92 1.93 -3.67
C ILE A 332 -21.07 1.62 -2.17
N LEU A 333 -19.97 1.29 -1.49
CA LEU A 333 -19.99 1.04 -0.05
C LEU A 333 -20.32 2.31 0.76
N PHE A 334 -19.87 3.48 0.32
CA PHE A 334 -20.30 4.76 0.88
C PHE A 334 -21.80 5.00 0.65
N ASP A 335 -22.29 4.78 -0.57
CA ASP A 335 -23.71 4.95 -0.94
C ASP A 335 -24.63 4.04 -0.13
N LYS A 336 -24.18 2.82 0.19
CA LYS A 336 -24.91 1.87 1.06
C LYS A 336 -24.81 2.20 2.56
N GLY A 337 -24.02 3.20 2.95
CA GLY A 337 -23.76 3.51 4.35
C GLY A 337 -23.00 2.41 5.09
N ILE A 338 -22.33 1.51 4.37
CA ILE A 338 -21.48 0.44 4.94
C ILE A 338 -20.11 1.02 5.30
N LEU A 339 -19.59 1.93 4.48
CA LEU A 339 -18.29 2.57 4.69
C LEU A 339 -18.48 4.03 5.13
N LYS A 340 -17.72 4.42 6.14
CA LYS A 340 -17.49 5.81 6.54
C LYS A 340 -15.99 6.10 6.60
N ALA A 341 -15.62 7.35 6.38
CA ALA A 341 -14.25 7.82 6.47
C ALA A 341 -14.17 8.93 7.52
N LEU A 342 -13.14 8.88 8.36
CA LEU A 342 -12.87 9.90 9.37
C LEU A 342 -11.46 10.43 9.22
N LYS A 343 -11.34 11.77 9.29
CA LYS A 343 -10.06 12.43 9.50
C LYS A 343 -9.76 12.45 11.00
N SER A 344 -8.59 11.96 11.40
CA SER A 344 -8.10 12.12 12.77
C SER A 344 -6.64 12.54 12.77
N ASP A 345 -6.37 13.70 13.36
CA ASP A 345 -5.00 14.22 13.54
C ASP A 345 -4.27 13.55 14.72
N LYS A 346 -5.01 12.84 15.59
CA LYS A 346 -4.48 12.03 16.67
C LYS A 346 -4.57 10.56 16.26
N MET A 347 -3.43 9.85 16.20
CA MET A 347 -3.47 8.39 16.29
C MET A 347 -4.08 8.08 17.65
N HIS A 348 -5.19 7.35 17.65
CA HIS A 348 -5.86 7.03 18.89
C HIS A 348 -4.95 6.07 19.69
N ASP A 349 -4.83 6.31 21.00
CA ASP A 349 -4.04 5.45 21.87
C ASP A 349 -4.85 4.21 22.30
N THR A 350 -4.17 3.26 22.93
CA THR A 350 -4.81 2.07 23.51
C THR A 350 -5.95 2.41 24.47
N GLY A 351 -5.91 3.56 25.16
CA GLY A 351 -6.97 4.02 26.07
C GLY A 351 -8.26 4.42 25.35
N PHE A 352 -8.17 5.10 24.22
CA PHE A 352 -9.33 5.38 23.36
C PHE A 352 -10.00 4.08 22.88
N TYR A 353 -9.18 3.07 22.55
CA TYR A 353 -9.66 1.81 22.00
C TYR A 353 -10.27 0.87 23.06
N LEU A 354 -9.70 0.83 24.26
CA LEU A 354 -10.20 0.01 25.37
C LEU A 354 -11.56 0.51 25.91
N ASN A 355 -11.84 1.80 25.79
CA ASN A 355 -13.09 2.40 26.32
C ASN A 355 -14.34 2.16 25.44
N GLN A 356 -14.21 1.59 24.24
CA GLN A 356 -15.33 1.39 23.30
C GLN A 356 -15.77 -0.09 23.12
N MET A 357 -15.32 -1.01 23.97
CA MET A 357 -15.10 -2.42 23.61
C MET A 357 -16.20 -3.49 23.69
N PRO A 358 -17.52 -3.27 23.88
CA PRO A 358 -18.44 -4.40 23.81
C PRO A 358 -18.84 -4.85 22.38
N SER A 359 -18.55 -4.11 21.30
CA SER A 359 -19.13 -4.48 19.97
C SER A 359 -18.29 -4.06 18.76
N MET A 360 -16.97 -4.03 18.91
CA MET A 360 -16.08 -3.47 17.89
C MET A 360 -14.92 -4.39 17.56
N VAL A 361 -14.57 -4.44 16.27
CA VAL A 361 -13.29 -4.98 15.80
C VAL A 361 -12.42 -3.81 15.38
N MET A 362 -11.15 -3.87 15.71
CA MET A 362 -10.18 -2.90 15.24
C MET A 362 -9.12 -3.59 14.41
N ILE A 363 -8.85 -3.03 13.25
CA ILE A 363 -7.82 -3.47 12.33
C ILE A 363 -6.83 -2.33 12.20
N PHE A 364 -5.62 -2.54 12.72
CA PHE A 364 -4.52 -1.62 12.51
C PHE A 364 -3.84 -2.00 11.21
N TYR A 365 -3.56 -0.99 10.39
CA TYR A 365 -2.63 -1.15 9.30
C TYR A 365 -1.47 -0.17 9.45
N ILE A 366 -0.29 -0.72 9.72
CA ILE A 366 0.96 0.05 9.66
C ILE A 366 1.48 -0.06 8.23
N VAL A 367 1.11 0.90 7.38
CA VAL A 367 1.80 1.10 6.11
C VAL A 367 3.03 1.98 6.42
N ASN A 368 4.18 1.38 6.70
CA ASN A 368 5.41 1.98 6.22
C ASN A 368 5.65 1.37 4.85
N ILE A 369 5.39 2.14 3.79
CA ILE A 369 5.85 1.83 2.43
C ILE A 369 6.81 2.97 2.09
N LEU A 370 8.10 2.68 2.20
CA LEU A 370 9.13 3.32 1.39
C LEU A 370 9.47 2.34 0.27
N ILE A 371 8.99 2.62 -0.94
CA ILE A 371 9.65 2.20 -2.20
C ILE A 371 10.41 3.40 -2.73
#